data_AF-A0A6M4Y7K5-F1
#
_entry.id   AF-A0A6M4Y7K5-F1
#
_cell.length_a   1.000
_cell.length_b   1.000
_cell.length_c   1.000
_cell.angle_alpha   90.00
_cell.angle_beta   90.00
_cell.angle_gamma   90.00
#
_symmetry.space_group_name_H-M   'P 1'
#
loop_
_entity.id
_entity.type
_entity.pdbx_description
1 polymer ?
#
loop_
_entity_poly.entity_id
_entity_poly.type
_entity_poly.pdbx_seq_one_letter_code
_entity_poly.pdbx_strand_id
1 'polypeptide(L)'
;MRKTAIALSLGLGLGLCSLPSLATTLAEQFTLMEKGADYGLDTRLFSHDGVDIKAWIDGVPVIIAVPILNEQGKQEGESRYYFKGGKLFGVKEPAAQFAFDDKGTLTQWLDDKGQPAEFVSKMSMQQREAWLTRRAAELSALFVPSQAEQQAGEGGVKLKGAELTRWLCNGKLMALAKGDKVTFEQAKLKTSPEGIKGEVSLRQEKGWQDLCLTCEVQGTQVTRLTWQPLPGANKPQ
;
A
#
# COMPACT_ATOMS: atom_id res chain seq x y z
N MET A 1 -20.34 37.02 62.77
CA MET A 1 -20.62 35.84 63.61
C MET A 1 -19.66 34.71 63.25
N ARG A 2 -19.35 33.87 64.24
CA ARG A 2 -18.20 32.97 64.38
C ARG A 2 -18.10 31.85 63.33
N LYS A 3 -16.84 31.44 63.12
CA LYS A 3 -16.32 30.28 62.39
C LYS A 3 -16.95 28.96 62.85
N THR A 4 -17.18 28.03 61.92
CA THR A 4 -17.14 26.59 62.16
C THR A 4 -16.47 25.91 60.98
N ALA A 5 -15.25 25.43 61.20
CA ALA A 5 -14.59 24.43 60.39
C ALA A 5 -15.10 23.06 60.82
N ILE A 6 -15.39 22.18 59.85
CA ILE A 6 -15.45 20.73 60.07
C ILE A 6 -14.53 20.11 59.02
N ALA A 7 -13.34 19.73 59.48
CA ALA A 7 -12.52 18.74 58.83
C ALA A 7 -13.03 17.37 59.27
N LEU A 8 -13.34 16.49 58.31
CA LEU A 8 -13.48 15.06 58.54
C LEU A 8 -12.53 14.35 57.60
N SER A 9 -11.53 13.78 58.24
CA SER A 9 -10.44 12.98 57.74
C SER A 9 -10.88 11.59 57.26
N LEU A 10 -10.16 11.11 56.24
CA LEU A 10 -9.70 9.73 56.04
C LEU A 10 -10.75 8.61 55.96
N GLY A 11 -11.05 8.24 54.71
CA GLY A 11 -11.49 6.90 54.32
C GLY A 11 -10.70 6.43 53.10
N LEU A 12 -9.45 6.03 53.32
CA LEU A 12 -8.68 5.18 52.41
C LEU A 12 -9.25 3.76 52.47
N GLY A 13 -9.63 3.19 51.32
CA GLY A 13 -10.10 1.82 51.17
C GLY A 13 -10.66 1.60 49.77
N LEU A 14 -9.80 1.46 48.76
CA LEU A 14 -9.46 0.17 48.13
C LEU A 14 -10.64 -0.40 47.32
N GLY A 15 -10.54 -0.30 45.99
CA GLY A 15 -11.48 -0.96 45.09
C GLY A 15 -11.61 -0.35 43.70
N LEU A 16 -10.72 0.55 43.27
CA LEU A 16 -10.53 0.76 41.83
C LEU A 16 -9.84 -0.50 41.30
N CYS A 17 -10.64 -1.50 40.93
CA CYS A 17 -10.24 -2.47 39.93
C CYS A 17 -9.95 -1.68 38.65
N SER A 18 -8.73 -1.17 38.54
CA SER A 18 -8.10 -0.91 37.25
C SER A 18 -8.07 -2.26 36.55
N LEU A 19 -9.14 -2.58 35.83
CA LEU A 19 -9.08 -3.62 34.81
C LEU A 19 -7.87 -3.27 33.96
N PRO A 20 -6.90 -4.18 33.79
CA PRO A 20 -5.88 -3.96 32.78
C PRO A 20 -6.67 -3.81 31.48
N SER A 21 -6.62 -2.63 30.85
CA SER A 21 -7.01 -2.53 29.45
C SER A 21 -6.11 -3.53 28.74
N LEU A 22 -6.64 -4.71 28.40
CA LEU A 22 -5.91 -5.68 27.60
C LEU A 22 -5.61 -4.94 26.30
N ALA A 23 -4.35 -4.51 26.15
CA ALA A 23 -3.91 -3.89 24.91
C ALA A 23 -4.20 -4.93 23.81
N THR A 24 -5.07 -4.57 22.87
CA THR A 24 -5.44 -5.43 21.74
C THR A 24 -4.16 -5.96 21.09
N THR A 25 -4.08 -7.27 20.92
CA THR A 25 -2.90 -7.91 20.34
C THR A 25 -2.64 -7.40 18.92
N LEU A 26 -1.40 -7.49 18.44
CA LEU A 26 -1.06 -7.03 17.09
C LEU A 26 -1.92 -7.72 16.02
N ALA A 27 -2.15 -9.02 16.17
CA ALA A 27 -2.98 -9.81 15.26
C ALA A 27 -4.45 -9.34 15.25
N GLU A 28 -5.01 -9.02 16.41
CA GLU A 28 -6.35 -8.45 16.51
C GLU A 28 -6.41 -7.05 15.87
N GLN A 29 -5.39 -6.21 16.06
CA GLN A 29 -5.31 -4.90 15.42
C GLN A 29 -5.26 -5.00 13.89
N PHE A 30 -4.44 -5.93 13.34
CA PHE A 30 -4.45 -6.21 11.90
C PHE A 30 -5.82 -6.67 11.41
N THR A 31 -6.46 -7.60 12.14
CA THR A 31 -7.80 -8.11 11.79
C THR A 31 -8.84 -6.99 11.77
N LEU A 32 -8.79 -6.05 12.72
CA LEU A 32 -9.69 -4.89 12.75
C LEU A 32 -9.44 -3.96 11.57
N MET A 33 -8.18 -3.70 11.21
CA MET A 33 -7.84 -2.90 10.04
C MET A 33 -8.30 -3.57 8.74
N GLU A 34 -8.09 -4.88 8.58
CA GLU A 34 -8.56 -5.64 7.40
C GLU A 34 -10.08 -5.55 7.26
N LYS A 35 -10.82 -5.75 8.36
CA LYS A 35 -12.28 -5.57 8.35
C LYS A 35 -12.66 -4.15 7.96
N GLY A 36 -12.04 -3.12 8.55
CA GLY A 36 -12.32 -1.73 8.18
C GLY A 36 -12.06 -1.44 6.70
N ALA A 37 -10.97 -2.02 6.17
CA ALA A 37 -10.57 -1.86 4.79
C ALA A 37 -11.59 -2.49 3.80
N ASP A 38 -12.12 -3.66 4.12
CA ASP A 38 -13.08 -4.37 3.25
C ASP A 38 -14.44 -3.67 3.12
N TYR A 39 -14.86 -2.88 4.11
CA TYR A 39 -16.18 -2.24 4.12
C TYR A 39 -16.22 -0.79 3.62
N GLY A 40 -15.09 -0.08 3.58
CA GLY A 40 -15.15 1.38 3.42
C GLY A 40 -13.99 2.04 2.70
N LEU A 41 -12.97 1.30 2.26
CA LEU A 41 -11.79 1.91 1.65
C LEU A 41 -11.72 1.68 0.13
N ASP A 42 -11.22 2.69 -0.56
CA ASP A 42 -10.94 2.63 -1.99
C ASP A 42 -9.86 1.59 -2.25
N THR A 43 -10.16 0.63 -3.12
CA THR A 43 -9.21 -0.41 -3.49
C THR A 43 -8.47 -0.02 -4.76
N ARG A 44 -7.14 -0.12 -4.75
CA ARG A 44 -6.29 0.07 -5.92
C ARG A 44 -5.43 -1.17 -6.21
N LEU A 45 -5.15 -1.44 -7.47
CA LEU A 45 -4.33 -2.58 -7.91
C LEU A 45 -3.33 -2.15 -8.98
N PHE A 46 -2.04 -2.19 -8.67
CA PHE A 46 -0.98 -1.79 -9.59
C PHE A 46 0.06 -2.90 -9.76
N SER A 47 0.45 -3.20 -11.00
CA SER A 47 1.63 -4.01 -11.25
C SER A 47 2.89 -3.22 -10.84
N HIS A 48 3.86 -3.92 -10.27
CA HIS A 48 5.20 -3.40 -10.01
C HIS A 48 6.16 -4.58 -9.90
N ASP A 49 7.30 -4.53 -10.60
CA ASP A 49 8.31 -5.60 -10.60
C ASP A 49 7.75 -7.02 -10.85
N GLY A 50 6.75 -7.12 -11.73
CA GLY A 50 6.16 -8.42 -12.12
C GLY A 50 5.11 -8.99 -11.15
N VAL A 51 4.73 -8.25 -10.12
CA VAL A 51 3.63 -8.62 -9.20
C VAL A 51 2.53 -7.57 -9.20
N ASP A 52 1.28 -8.01 -9.01
CA ASP A 52 0.13 -7.12 -8.85
C ASP A 52 -0.08 -6.80 -7.37
N ILE A 53 0.18 -5.56 -6.99
CA ILE A 53 0.14 -5.09 -5.60
C ILE A 53 -1.21 -4.41 -5.35
N LYS A 54 -1.93 -4.89 -4.34
CA LYS A 54 -3.24 -4.34 -3.94
C LYS A 54 -3.06 -3.40 -2.75
N ALA A 55 -3.77 -2.27 -2.75
CA ALA A 55 -3.85 -1.41 -1.59
C ALA A 55 -5.27 -0.96 -1.30
N TRP A 56 -5.55 -0.70 -0.02
CA TRP A 56 -6.76 -0.04 0.47
C TRP A 56 -6.38 1.35 0.94
N ILE A 57 -7.07 2.37 0.42
CA ILE A 57 -6.67 3.77 0.49
C ILE A 57 -7.74 4.60 1.21
N ASP A 58 -7.29 5.49 2.10
CA ASP A 58 -8.06 6.60 2.68
C ASP A 58 -7.23 7.89 2.54
N GLY A 59 -7.20 8.45 1.33
CA GLY A 59 -6.25 9.49 0.91
C GLY A 59 -4.81 9.00 0.77
N VAL A 60 -4.30 8.24 1.75
CA VAL A 60 -3.03 7.50 1.76
C VAL A 60 -3.28 6.01 1.98
N PRO A 61 -2.34 5.12 1.66
CA PRO A 61 -2.49 3.70 1.95
C PRO A 61 -2.74 3.43 3.43
N VAL A 62 -3.72 2.59 3.73
CA VAL A 62 -4.01 2.03 5.05
C VAL A 62 -3.49 0.60 5.13
N ILE A 63 -3.67 -0.17 4.05
CA ILE A 63 -3.12 -1.52 3.90
C ILE A 63 -2.53 -1.66 2.50
N ILE A 64 -1.34 -2.24 2.39
CA ILE A 64 -0.77 -2.69 1.11
C ILE A 64 -0.50 -4.19 1.21
N ALA A 65 -1.10 -4.96 0.32
CA ALA A 65 -0.91 -6.40 0.15
C ALA A 65 0.02 -6.68 -1.04
N VAL A 66 1.10 -7.39 -0.77
CA VAL A 66 2.14 -7.76 -1.74
C VAL A 66 2.18 -9.29 -1.85
N PRO A 67 1.78 -9.86 -3.00
CA PRO A 67 1.92 -11.30 -3.23
C PRO A 67 3.37 -11.75 -3.16
N ILE A 68 3.59 -12.93 -2.58
CA ILE A 68 4.89 -13.63 -2.63
C ILE A 68 4.74 -14.73 -3.66
N LEU A 69 5.48 -14.62 -4.77
CA LEU A 69 5.50 -15.61 -5.83
C LEU A 69 6.74 -16.51 -5.70
N ASN A 70 6.59 -17.77 -6.08
CA ASN A 70 7.71 -18.69 -6.22
C ASN A 70 8.39 -18.56 -7.58
N GLU A 71 9.41 -19.38 -7.82
CA GLU A 71 10.18 -19.39 -9.07
C GLU A 71 9.33 -19.69 -10.32
N GLN A 72 8.18 -20.34 -10.15
CA GLN A 72 7.23 -20.65 -11.23
C GLN A 72 6.17 -19.54 -11.43
N GLY A 73 6.26 -18.43 -10.67
CA GLY A 73 5.28 -17.36 -10.68
C GLY A 73 3.98 -17.68 -9.94
N LYS A 74 3.93 -18.79 -9.19
CA LYS A 74 2.76 -19.17 -8.39
C LYS A 74 2.81 -18.47 -7.03
N GLN A 75 1.68 -17.92 -6.59
CA GLN A 75 1.58 -17.31 -5.26
C GLN A 75 1.70 -18.36 -4.14
N GLU A 76 2.63 -18.13 -3.22
CA GLU A 76 2.88 -18.97 -2.03
C GLU A 76 2.57 -18.24 -0.72
N GLY A 77 2.39 -16.92 -0.77
CA GLY A 77 2.03 -16.14 0.40
C GLY A 77 1.66 -14.71 0.04
N GLU A 78 1.50 -13.90 1.07
CA GLU A 78 1.25 -12.46 0.95
C GLU A 78 1.84 -11.76 2.16
N SER A 79 2.57 -10.69 1.92
CA SER A 79 2.97 -9.74 2.97
C SER A 79 2.00 -8.57 2.98
N ARG A 80 1.53 -8.17 4.16
CA ARG A 80 0.67 -7.00 4.36
C ARG A 80 1.39 -5.95 5.18
N TYR A 81 1.38 -4.72 4.69
CA TYR A 81 1.92 -3.54 5.34
C TYR A 81 0.75 -2.67 5.81
N TYR A 82 0.72 -2.35 7.09
CA TYR A 82 -0.37 -1.61 7.73
C TYR A 82 0.11 -0.23 8.13
N PHE A 83 -0.70 0.78 7.83
CA PHE A 83 -0.37 2.18 8.04
C PHE A 83 -1.43 2.86 8.90
N LYS A 84 -0.99 3.75 9.79
CA LYS A 84 -1.86 4.65 10.55
C LYS A 84 -1.39 6.09 10.33
N GLY A 85 -2.27 6.94 9.78
CA GLY A 85 -1.91 8.33 9.43
C GLY A 85 -0.72 8.43 8.47
N GLY A 86 -0.58 7.48 7.53
CA GLY A 86 0.52 7.41 6.57
C GLY A 86 1.85 6.88 7.12
N LYS A 87 1.92 6.52 8.41
CA LYS A 87 3.12 5.92 9.02
C LYS A 87 2.99 4.40 9.10
N LEU A 88 4.10 3.69 8.87
CA LEU A 88 4.15 2.25 9.05
C LEU A 88 3.82 1.90 10.50
N PHE A 89 2.73 1.16 10.70
CA PHE A 89 2.26 0.70 12.01
C PHE A 89 2.67 -0.76 12.25
N GLY A 90 2.63 -1.59 11.22
CA GLY A 90 3.03 -2.98 11.34
C GLY A 90 3.14 -3.68 9.99
N VAL A 91 3.75 -4.86 10.01
CA VAL A 91 3.87 -5.74 8.84
C VAL A 91 3.51 -7.16 9.26
N LYS A 92 2.69 -7.83 8.46
CA LYS A 92 2.36 -9.25 8.59
C LYS A 92 2.92 -9.98 7.39
N GLU A 93 3.84 -10.89 7.63
CA GLU A 93 4.38 -11.83 6.64
C GLU A 93 3.90 -13.25 6.99
N PRO A 94 4.03 -14.24 6.08
CA PRO A 94 3.58 -15.59 6.36
C PRO A 94 4.15 -16.21 7.64
N ALA A 95 5.41 -15.90 7.96
CA ALA A 95 6.13 -16.50 9.08
C ALA A 95 6.39 -15.53 10.26
N ALA A 96 5.96 -14.27 10.18
CA ALA A 96 6.30 -13.27 11.18
C ALA A 96 5.35 -12.06 11.20
N GLN A 97 5.31 -11.37 12.33
CA GLN A 97 4.61 -10.10 12.50
C GLN A 97 5.51 -9.07 13.17
N PHE A 98 5.41 -7.82 12.71
CA PHE A 98 6.27 -6.73 13.14
C PHE A 98 5.40 -5.54 13.58
N ALA A 99 5.71 -4.95 14.73
CA ALA A 99 5.04 -3.74 15.23
C ALA A 99 6.00 -2.56 15.31
N PHE A 100 5.54 -1.40 14.86
CA PHE A 100 6.26 -0.14 14.92
C PHE A 100 5.56 0.84 15.86
N ASP A 101 6.34 1.64 16.57
CA ASP A 101 5.81 2.77 17.34
C ASP A 101 5.58 4.02 16.47
N ASP A 102 5.02 5.09 17.06
CA ASP A 102 4.72 6.34 16.36
C ASP A 102 5.97 7.10 15.86
N LYS A 103 7.15 6.73 16.33
CA LYS A 103 8.46 7.25 15.90
C LYS A 103 9.04 6.45 14.74
N GLY A 104 8.42 5.32 14.38
CA GLY A 104 8.90 4.42 13.33
C GLY A 104 9.94 3.41 13.81
N THR A 105 10.05 3.18 15.13
CA THR A 105 10.96 2.19 15.71
C THR A 105 10.27 0.83 15.80
N LEU A 106 10.96 -0.24 15.38
CA LEU A 106 10.50 -1.61 15.50
C LEU A 106 10.52 -2.04 16.97
N THR A 107 9.36 -2.31 17.53
CA THR A 107 9.18 -2.64 18.96
C THR A 107 8.88 -4.11 19.20
N GLN A 108 8.33 -4.81 18.20
CA GLN A 108 8.00 -6.23 18.31
C GLN A 108 8.38 -6.97 17.02
N TRP A 109 8.98 -8.15 17.20
CA TRP A 109 9.12 -9.19 16.18
C TRP A 109 8.50 -10.45 16.75
N LEU A 110 7.37 -10.85 16.19
CA LEU A 110 6.63 -12.03 16.58
C LEU A 110 6.72 -13.10 15.49
N ASP A 111 6.65 -14.36 15.87
CA ASP A 111 6.53 -15.51 14.96
C ASP A 111 5.11 -15.63 14.37
N ASP A 112 4.88 -16.70 13.62
CA ASP A 112 3.58 -17.02 13.01
C ASP A 112 2.46 -17.28 14.04
N LYS A 113 2.83 -17.62 15.29
CA LYS A 113 1.93 -17.82 16.43
C LYS A 113 1.72 -16.56 17.27
N GLY A 114 2.34 -15.44 16.89
CA GLY A 114 2.27 -14.19 17.62
C GLY A 114 3.07 -14.19 18.93
N GLN A 115 4.01 -15.13 19.10
CA GLN A 115 4.94 -15.14 20.22
C GLN A 115 6.22 -14.37 19.86
N PRO A 116 6.95 -13.78 20.82
CA PRO A 116 8.24 -13.18 20.54
C PRO A 116 9.16 -14.16 19.81
N ALA A 117 9.70 -13.74 18.65
CA ALA A 117 10.57 -14.59 17.87
C ALA A 117 11.84 -14.95 18.67
N GLU A 118 12.21 -16.22 18.67
CA GLU A 118 13.39 -16.69 19.38
C GLU A 118 14.68 -16.13 18.75
N PHE A 119 15.69 -15.90 19.60
CA PHE A 119 17.06 -15.50 19.19
C PHE A 119 17.16 -14.19 18.38
N VAL A 120 16.19 -13.27 18.49
CA VAL A 120 16.27 -11.96 17.84
C VAL A 120 17.19 -11.02 18.64
N SER A 121 18.33 -10.68 18.05
CA SER A 121 19.26 -9.69 18.62
C SER A 121 18.81 -8.26 18.36
N LYS A 122 19.34 -7.29 19.13
CA LYS A 122 19.14 -5.86 18.86
C LYS A 122 19.59 -5.45 17.45
N MET A 123 20.69 -6.04 16.96
CA MET A 123 21.20 -5.77 15.61
C MET A 123 20.22 -6.29 14.54
N SER A 124 19.66 -7.48 14.75
CA SER A 124 18.65 -8.07 13.86
C SER A 124 17.39 -7.20 13.80
N MET A 125 16.93 -6.67 14.94
CA MET A 125 15.82 -5.71 15.00
C MET A 125 16.10 -4.47 14.16
N GLN A 126 17.28 -3.85 14.33
CA GLN A 126 17.64 -2.62 13.60
C GLN A 126 17.74 -2.83 12.08
N GLN A 127 18.35 -3.95 11.66
CA GLN A 127 18.42 -4.29 10.24
C GLN A 127 17.02 -4.51 9.65
N ARG A 128 16.16 -5.19 10.40
CA ARG A 128 14.79 -5.47 9.98
C ARG A 128 13.93 -4.21 9.93
N GLU A 129 14.05 -3.33 10.92
CA GLU A 129 13.44 -2.00 10.95
C GLU A 129 13.81 -1.21 9.69
N ALA A 130 15.11 -1.07 9.42
CA ALA A 130 15.60 -0.30 8.26
C ALA A 130 15.07 -0.87 6.93
N TRP A 131 15.07 -2.20 6.79
CA TRP A 131 14.56 -2.85 5.58
C TRP A 131 13.05 -2.65 5.41
N LEU A 132 12.26 -2.91 6.45
CA LEU A 132 10.79 -2.80 6.41
C LEU A 132 10.34 -1.36 6.19
N THR A 133 10.98 -0.40 6.86
CA THR A 133 10.68 1.03 6.69
C THR A 133 10.96 1.49 5.27
N ARG A 134 12.11 1.11 4.70
CA ARG A 134 12.44 1.43 3.29
C ARG A 134 11.42 0.78 2.34
N ARG A 135 11.14 -0.52 2.53
CA ARG A 135 10.22 -1.25 1.66
C ARG A 135 8.80 -0.69 1.73
N ALA A 136 8.31 -0.34 2.92
CA ALA A 136 7.00 0.29 3.10
C ALA A 136 6.90 1.64 2.38
N ALA A 137 7.97 2.45 2.42
CA ALA A 137 8.03 3.72 1.69
C ALA A 137 8.00 3.52 0.17
N GLU A 138 8.79 2.57 -0.36
CA GLU A 138 8.77 2.19 -1.78
C GLU A 138 7.38 1.75 -2.22
N LEU A 139 6.73 0.87 -1.45
CA LEU A 139 5.38 0.37 -1.73
C LEU A 139 4.33 1.49 -1.68
N SER A 140 4.41 2.37 -0.68
CA SER A 140 3.47 3.49 -0.54
C SER A 140 3.59 4.48 -1.71
N ALA A 141 4.80 4.70 -2.21
CA ALA A 141 5.04 5.59 -3.34
C ALA A 141 4.32 5.14 -4.63
N LEU A 142 4.06 3.84 -4.80
CA LEU A 142 3.30 3.30 -5.95
C LEU A 142 1.87 3.87 -6.00
N PHE A 143 1.30 4.22 -4.86
CA PHE A 143 -0.09 4.67 -4.73
C PHE A 143 -0.24 6.20 -4.67
N VAL A 144 0.87 6.94 -4.70
CA VAL A 144 0.83 8.40 -4.88
C VAL A 144 0.24 8.73 -6.26
N PRO A 145 -0.68 9.71 -6.37
CA PRO A 145 -1.18 10.17 -7.66
C PRO A 145 -0.04 10.62 -8.57
N SER A 146 -0.05 10.15 -9.82
CA SER A 146 0.88 10.60 -10.85
C SER A 146 0.66 12.09 -11.16
N GLN A 147 1.64 12.73 -11.81
CA GLN A 147 1.50 14.13 -12.25
C GLN A 147 0.25 14.34 -13.11
N ALA A 148 -0.11 13.34 -13.93
CA ALA A 148 -1.31 13.39 -14.75
C ALA A 148 -2.58 13.44 -13.87
N GLU A 149 -2.70 12.53 -12.89
CA GLU A 149 -3.82 12.51 -11.95
C GLU A 149 -3.92 13.80 -11.12
N GLN A 150 -2.77 14.36 -10.69
CA GLN A 150 -2.71 15.64 -9.96
C GLN A 150 -3.25 16.79 -10.82
N GLN A 151 -2.75 16.95 -12.05
CA GLN A 151 -3.18 18.01 -12.97
C GLN A 151 -4.67 17.88 -13.34
N ALA A 152 -5.18 16.67 -13.51
CA ALA A 152 -6.60 16.46 -13.74
C ALA A 152 -7.45 16.79 -12.50
N GLY A 153 -6.98 16.41 -11.30
CA GLY A 153 -7.64 16.73 -10.03
C GLY A 153 -7.73 18.23 -9.74
N GLU A 154 -6.73 19.00 -10.16
CA GLU A 154 -6.70 20.46 -10.04
C GLU A 154 -7.54 21.19 -11.11
N GLY A 155 -8.10 20.46 -12.08
CA GLY A 155 -8.89 21.03 -13.18
C GLY A 155 -8.05 21.71 -14.28
N GLY A 156 -6.73 21.47 -14.30
CA GLY A 156 -5.80 22.05 -15.28
C GLY A 156 -5.89 21.42 -16.68
N VAL A 157 -6.71 20.39 -16.87
CA VAL A 157 -6.76 19.56 -18.07
C VAL A 157 -8.13 19.67 -18.75
N LYS A 158 -8.14 19.95 -20.06
CA LYS A 158 -9.38 20.08 -20.86
C LYS A 158 -9.88 18.76 -21.47
N LEU A 159 -9.11 17.67 -21.34
CA LEU A 159 -9.45 16.35 -21.87
C LEU A 159 -10.71 15.79 -21.18
N LYS A 160 -11.50 15.01 -21.91
CA LYS A 160 -12.75 14.39 -21.39
C LYS A 160 -12.93 12.96 -21.93
N GLY A 161 -13.77 12.19 -21.25
CA GLY A 161 -14.13 10.83 -21.66
C GLY A 161 -12.91 9.94 -21.88
N ALA A 162 -12.94 9.11 -22.92
CA ALA A 162 -11.88 8.16 -23.23
C ALA A 162 -10.49 8.80 -23.46
N GLU A 163 -10.45 10.08 -23.88
CA GLU A 163 -9.18 10.78 -24.08
C GLU A 163 -8.49 11.10 -22.74
N LEU A 164 -9.26 11.57 -21.76
CA LEU A 164 -8.78 11.80 -20.40
C LEU A 164 -8.31 10.48 -19.77
N THR A 165 -9.14 9.43 -19.89
CA THR A 165 -8.83 8.10 -19.36
C THR A 165 -7.52 7.55 -19.89
N ARG A 166 -7.32 7.60 -21.21
CA ARG A 166 -6.06 7.19 -21.84
C ARG A 166 -4.88 8.00 -21.35
N TRP A 167 -5.04 9.31 -21.20
CA TRP A 167 -3.97 10.19 -20.73
C TRP A 167 -3.57 9.88 -19.27
N LEU A 168 -4.54 9.65 -18.38
CA LEU A 168 -4.31 9.23 -16.99
C LEU A 168 -3.57 7.88 -16.92
N CYS A 169 -4.05 6.89 -17.67
CA CYS A 169 -3.45 5.56 -17.71
C CYS A 169 -1.99 5.60 -18.21
N ASN A 170 -1.72 6.35 -19.28
CA ASN A 170 -0.36 6.51 -19.79
C ASN A 170 0.54 7.24 -18.78
N GLY A 171 0.04 8.30 -18.15
CA GLY A 171 0.76 9.04 -17.11
C GLY A 171 1.14 8.15 -15.93
N LYS A 172 0.20 7.33 -15.44
CA LYS A 172 0.47 6.39 -14.34
C LYS A 172 1.44 5.29 -14.76
N LEU A 173 1.31 4.73 -15.96
CA LEU A 173 2.25 3.73 -16.49
C LEU A 173 3.68 4.26 -16.55
N MET A 174 3.88 5.46 -17.10
CA MET A 174 5.20 6.10 -17.15
C MET A 174 5.78 6.30 -15.75
N ALA A 175 4.96 6.75 -14.79
CA ALA A 175 5.40 6.94 -13.40
C ALA A 175 5.82 5.63 -12.72
N LEU A 176 5.05 4.54 -12.88
CA LEU A 176 5.35 3.26 -12.22
C LEU A 176 6.47 2.48 -12.89
N ALA A 177 6.53 2.51 -14.23
CA ALA A 177 7.51 1.75 -15.01
C ALA A 177 8.75 2.58 -15.38
N LYS A 178 8.90 3.79 -14.81
CA LYS A 178 10.02 4.73 -15.07
C LYS A 178 10.24 4.99 -16.57
N GLY A 179 9.15 5.12 -17.31
CA GLY A 179 9.19 5.45 -18.74
C GLY A 179 8.91 6.92 -18.99
N ASP A 180 9.13 7.36 -20.22
CA ASP A 180 8.97 8.77 -20.61
C ASP A 180 8.07 8.97 -21.84
N LYS A 181 7.66 7.88 -22.51
CA LYS A 181 6.75 7.92 -23.64
C LYS A 181 5.96 6.63 -23.79
N VAL A 182 4.68 6.75 -24.12
CA VAL A 182 3.80 5.64 -24.50
C VAL A 182 3.28 5.86 -25.92
N THR A 183 3.38 4.83 -26.76
CA THR A 183 2.77 4.79 -28.09
C THR A 183 1.88 3.56 -28.23
N PHE A 184 0.93 3.58 -29.16
CA PHE A 184 0.03 2.45 -29.39
C PHE A 184 -0.55 2.52 -30.80
N GLU A 185 -0.94 1.37 -31.33
CA GLU A 185 -1.75 1.28 -32.53
C GLU A 185 -3.24 1.37 -32.16
N GLN A 186 -3.99 2.25 -32.81
CA GLN A 186 -5.42 2.46 -32.46
C GLN A 186 -6.24 1.16 -32.53
N ALA A 187 -5.95 0.29 -33.50
CA ALA A 187 -6.65 -0.99 -33.66
C ALA A 187 -6.40 -1.98 -32.52
N LYS A 188 -5.33 -1.80 -31.75
CA LYS A 188 -4.88 -2.72 -30.69
C LYS A 188 -5.18 -2.22 -29.28
N LEU A 189 -5.65 -0.98 -29.13
CA LEU A 189 -5.98 -0.39 -27.83
C LEU A 189 -7.46 -0.07 -27.76
N LYS A 190 -8.20 -0.83 -26.94
CA LYS A 190 -9.57 -0.49 -26.60
C LYS A 190 -9.57 0.62 -25.57
N THR A 191 -10.38 1.65 -25.80
CA THR A 191 -10.50 2.81 -24.91
C THR A 191 -11.97 3.10 -24.63
N SER A 192 -12.29 3.40 -23.38
CA SER A 192 -13.59 3.86 -22.93
C SER A 192 -13.39 4.93 -21.83
N PRO A 193 -14.46 5.63 -21.40
CA PRO A 193 -14.38 6.52 -20.25
C PRO A 193 -13.92 5.84 -18.95
N GLU A 194 -14.15 4.54 -18.80
CA GLU A 194 -13.86 3.77 -17.58
C GLU A 194 -12.47 3.12 -17.59
N GLY A 195 -11.85 2.93 -18.77
CA GLY A 195 -10.53 2.32 -18.83
C GLY A 195 -9.94 2.15 -20.23
N ILE A 196 -8.73 1.60 -20.27
CA ILE A 196 -8.07 1.17 -21.51
C ILE A 196 -7.58 -0.27 -21.37
N LYS A 197 -7.60 -1.03 -22.46
CA LYS A 197 -7.08 -2.39 -22.51
C LYS A 197 -6.52 -2.72 -23.89
N GLY A 198 -5.30 -3.23 -23.94
CA GLY A 198 -4.66 -3.61 -25.20
C GLY A 198 -3.15 -3.42 -25.21
N GLU A 199 -2.59 -3.41 -26.41
CA GLU A 199 -1.14 -3.31 -26.62
C GLU A 199 -0.66 -1.86 -26.62
N VAL A 200 0.44 -1.59 -25.92
CA VAL A 200 1.15 -0.31 -25.91
C VAL A 200 2.65 -0.56 -25.97
N SER A 201 3.41 0.37 -26.51
CA SER A 201 4.87 0.40 -26.42
C SER A 201 5.28 1.50 -25.45
N LEU A 202 6.05 1.13 -24.43
CA LEU A 202 6.61 2.04 -23.45
C LEU A 202 8.09 2.27 -23.76
N ARG A 203 8.54 3.51 -23.80
CA ARG A 203 9.96 3.85 -23.85
C ARG A 203 10.52 3.98 -22.44
N GLN A 204 11.58 3.24 -22.18
CA GLN A 204 12.39 3.26 -20.96
C GLN A 204 13.86 3.54 -21.33
N GLU A 205 14.73 3.66 -20.32
CA GLU A 205 16.18 3.86 -20.51
C GLU A 205 16.82 2.79 -21.42
N LYS A 206 16.37 1.54 -21.31
CA LYS A 206 16.89 0.40 -22.10
C LYS A 206 16.30 0.30 -23.51
N GLY A 207 15.38 1.19 -23.88
CA GLY A 207 14.71 1.19 -25.18
C GLY A 207 13.19 1.02 -25.08
N TRP A 208 12.60 0.57 -26.18
CA TRP A 208 11.16 0.31 -26.26
C TRP A 208 10.82 -1.09 -25.74
N GLN A 209 9.76 -1.18 -24.95
CA GLN A 209 9.18 -2.42 -24.49
C GLN A 209 7.69 -2.46 -24.85
N ASP A 210 7.28 -3.50 -25.57
CA ASP A 210 5.87 -3.72 -25.87
C ASP A 210 5.18 -4.46 -24.72
N LEU A 211 4.01 -3.95 -24.33
CA LEU A 211 3.26 -4.37 -23.15
C LEU A 211 1.81 -4.65 -23.53
N CYS A 212 1.21 -5.67 -22.91
CA CYS A 212 -0.23 -5.82 -22.80
C CYS A 212 -0.70 -5.14 -21.51
N LEU A 213 -1.54 -4.10 -21.63
CA LEU A 213 -1.99 -3.24 -20.55
C LEU A 213 -3.47 -3.46 -20.24
N THR A 214 -3.84 -3.42 -18.96
CA THR A 214 -5.21 -3.14 -18.50
C THR A 214 -5.17 -2.00 -17.50
N CYS A 215 -5.98 -0.97 -17.73
CA CYS A 215 -6.08 0.19 -16.86
C CYS A 215 -7.55 0.56 -16.63
N GLU A 216 -7.91 0.87 -15.39
CA GLU A 216 -9.24 1.33 -14.98
C GLU A 216 -9.09 2.66 -14.23
N VAL A 217 -10.04 3.56 -14.46
CA VAL A 217 -10.06 4.90 -13.85
C VAL A 217 -11.39 5.15 -13.15
N GLN A 218 -11.34 5.95 -12.09
CA GLN A 218 -12.51 6.48 -11.40
C GLN A 218 -12.31 7.98 -11.20
N GLY A 219 -13.13 8.79 -11.89
CA GLY A 219 -12.95 10.24 -11.93
C GLY A 219 -11.59 10.61 -12.53
N THR A 220 -10.71 11.21 -11.74
CA THR A 220 -9.36 11.64 -12.14
C THR A 220 -8.26 10.71 -11.63
N GLN A 221 -8.61 9.55 -11.06
CA GLN A 221 -7.68 8.63 -10.42
C GLN A 221 -7.63 7.31 -11.18
N VAL A 222 -6.43 6.75 -11.32
CA VAL A 222 -6.24 5.38 -11.80
C VAL A 222 -6.42 4.42 -10.63
N THR A 223 -7.36 3.48 -10.75
CA THR A 223 -7.68 2.51 -9.70
C THR A 223 -7.11 1.13 -9.99
N ARG A 224 -6.95 0.78 -11.27
CA ARG A 224 -6.22 -0.41 -11.70
C ARG A 224 -5.22 -0.05 -12.78
N LEU A 225 -4.02 -0.59 -12.69
CA LEU A 225 -3.04 -0.55 -13.77
C LEU A 225 -2.18 -1.80 -13.72
N THR A 226 -2.45 -2.76 -14.60
CA THR A 226 -1.65 -3.97 -14.72
C THR A 226 -1.06 -4.12 -16.11
N TRP A 227 0.17 -4.63 -16.18
CA TRP A 227 0.83 -4.86 -17.46
C TRP A 227 1.77 -6.06 -17.44
N GLN A 228 1.96 -6.64 -18.62
CA GLN A 228 2.93 -7.70 -18.86
C GLN A 228 3.64 -7.46 -20.20
N PRO A 229 4.92 -7.83 -20.33
CA PRO A 229 5.60 -7.81 -21.62
C PRO A 229 4.87 -8.67 -22.64
N LEU A 230 4.80 -8.23 -23.90
CA LEU A 230 4.22 -9.07 -24.96
C LEU A 230 5.10 -10.29 -25.25
N PRO A 231 4.49 -11.44 -25.61
CA PRO A 231 5.23 -12.62 -26.05
C PRO A 231 6.16 -12.26 -27.22
N GLY A 232 7.47 -12.48 -27.04
CA GLY A 232 8.50 -12.18 -28.05
C GLY A 232 9.26 -10.87 -27.85
N ALA A 233 8.91 -10.04 -26.87
CA ALA A 233 9.68 -8.84 -26.48
C ALA A 233 10.99 -9.17 -25.73
N ASN A 234 11.15 -10.41 -25.24
CA ASN A 234 12.37 -10.92 -24.61
C ASN A 234 13.32 -11.60 -25.61
N LYS A 235 13.53 -11.03 -26.80
CA LYS A 235 14.66 -11.49 -27.62
C LYS A 235 15.94 -10.91 -27.03
N PRO A 236 16.92 -11.74 -26.60
CA PRO A 236 18.23 -11.21 -26.23
C PRO A 236 18.79 -10.43 -27.42
N GLN A 237 19.31 -9.23 -27.14
CA GLN A 237 20.16 -8.50 -28.08
C GLN A 237 21.51 -9.21 -28.23
#